data_AF-A0A8H3CG76-F1
#
_entry.id   AF-A0A8H3CG76-F1
#
_cell.length_a   1.000
_cell.length_b   1.000
_cell.length_c   1.000
_cell.angle_alpha   90.00
_cell.angle_beta   90.00
_cell.angle_gamma   90.00
#
_symmetry.space_group_name_H-M   'P 1'
#
loop_
_entity.id
_entity.type
_entity.pdbx_description
1 polymer ?
#
loop_
_entity_poly.entity_id
_entity_poly.type
_entity_poly.pdbx_seq_one_letter_code
_entity_poly.pdbx_strand_id
1 'polypeptide(L)'
;MYPAFPRIVLGRPMSTKVELDDPLAGQMSKYFATTYDRAFSKQDIRARIVLLVRHGSLRSADDGDRIRTAKIIDNDRLGIARDNSYVKYDLLPDRNAHFRYRPDEPIRRTQYGRLLDVYYVEFLEKKARKATENQPAVPRKVKPYLLARVDECNTNGADAADPRVDVLTYTHSRRIAPDIIPVYAISAVVGRMRTANNVWAIIDRSSSGARTQFVDDEGNEEHQ
;
A
#
# COMPACT_ATOMS: atom_id res chain seq x y z
N MET A 1 0.14 -20.02 2.81
CA MET A 1 -0.03 -19.35 1.49
C MET A 1 -1.46 -18.86 1.43
N TYR A 2 -1.71 -17.61 1.04
CA TYR A 2 -3.07 -17.10 0.89
C TYR A 2 -3.54 -17.39 -0.54
N PRO A 3 -4.55 -18.27 -0.76
CA PRO A 3 -4.90 -18.72 -2.11
C PRO A 3 -5.31 -17.58 -3.05
N ALA A 4 -5.91 -16.52 -2.52
CA ALA A 4 -6.29 -15.32 -3.28
C ALA A 4 -5.10 -14.49 -3.78
N PHE A 5 -3.89 -14.73 -3.25
CA PHE A 5 -2.68 -13.96 -3.55
C PHE A 5 -1.50 -14.89 -3.86
N PRO A 6 -1.56 -15.71 -4.93
CA PRO A 6 -0.58 -16.75 -5.21
C PRO A 6 0.82 -16.18 -5.52
N ARG A 7 0.88 -14.94 -6.04
CA ARG A 7 2.11 -14.24 -6.39
C ARG A 7 2.81 -13.59 -5.19
N ILE A 8 2.23 -13.62 -3.99
CA ILE A 8 2.82 -13.00 -2.80
C ILE A 8 3.00 -14.02 -1.69
N VAL A 9 4.23 -14.11 -1.19
CA VAL A 9 4.55 -14.92 -0.01
C VAL A 9 4.74 -14.01 1.19
N LEU A 10 3.87 -14.16 2.19
CA LEU A 10 3.96 -13.41 3.44
C LEU A 10 4.84 -14.13 4.46
N GLY A 11 5.67 -13.34 5.13
CA GLY A 11 6.63 -13.81 6.11
C GLY A 11 6.28 -13.42 7.55
N ARG A 12 7.11 -13.91 8.47
CA ARG A 12 7.00 -13.68 9.92
C ARG A 12 7.56 -12.31 10.34
N PRO A 13 7.21 -11.82 11.55
CA PRO A 13 6.18 -12.36 12.43
C PRO A 13 4.78 -12.20 11.84
N MET A 14 3.88 -13.11 12.21
CA MET A 14 2.45 -13.06 11.89
C MET A 14 1.70 -12.79 13.19
N SER A 15 0.75 -11.84 13.17
CA SER A 15 -0.10 -11.53 14.31
C SER A 15 -1.55 -11.36 13.86
N THR A 16 -2.45 -12.13 14.47
CA THR A 16 -3.91 -11.94 14.38
C THR A 16 -4.44 -10.99 15.44
N LYS A 17 -3.64 -10.71 16.48
CA LYS A 17 -3.93 -9.74 17.54
C LYS A 17 -3.54 -8.34 17.08
N VAL A 18 -4.21 -7.82 16.07
CA VAL A 18 -3.99 -6.46 15.55
C VAL A 18 -5.12 -5.58 16.06
N GLU A 19 -4.76 -4.56 16.83
CA GLU A 19 -5.73 -3.55 17.25
C GLU A 19 -5.97 -2.57 16.11
N LEU A 20 -7.23 -2.45 15.71
CA LEU A 20 -7.68 -1.47 14.71
C LEU A 20 -7.99 -0.14 15.42
N ASP A 21 -6.91 0.52 15.84
CA ASP A 21 -6.96 1.83 16.48
C ASP A 21 -7.53 2.90 15.55
N ASP A 22 -7.82 4.07 16.10
CA ASP A 22 -8.43 5.18 15.36
C ASP A 22 -7.59 5.68 14.17
N PRO A 23 -6.26 5.81 14.29
CA PRO A 23 -5.39 6.10 13.16
C PRO A 23 -5.48 5.06 12.04
N LEU A 24 -5.31 3.77 12.35
CA LEU A 24 -5.36 2.70 11.35
C LEU A 24 -6.75 2.56 10.72
N ALA A 25 -7.82 2.73 11.52
CA ALA A 25 -9.18 2.75 11.00
C ALA A 25 -9.42 3.93 10.04
N GLY A 26 -8.84 5.10 10.32
CA GLY A 26 -8.87 6.26 9.43
C GLY A 26 -8.14 6.00 8.11
N GLN A 27 -6.96 5.39 8.16
CA GLN A 27 -6.18 5.02 6.99
C GLN A 27 -6.90 3.97 6.12
N MET A 28 -7.46 2.94 6.75
CA MET A 28 -8.27 1.92 6.07
C MET A 28 -9.55 2.52 5.47
N SER A 29 -10.19 3.47 6.18
CA SER A 29 -11.35 4.22 5.67
C SER A 29 -11.02 4.95 4.37
N LYS A 30 -9.88 5.65 4.31
CA LYS A 30 -9.41 6.34 3.09
C LYS A 30 -9.24 5.35 1.93
N TYR A 31 -8.51 4.26 2.15
CA TYR A 31 -8.27 3.24 1.11
C TYR A 31 -9.57 2.63 0.57
N PHE A 32 -10.45 2.17 1.47
CA PHE A 32 -11.71 1.55 1.05
C PHE A 32 -12.68 2.57 0.46
N ALA A 33 -12.60 3.84 0.84
CA ALA A 33 -13.43 4.86 0.25
C ALA A 33 -13.14 5.05 -1.24
N THR A 34 -11.85 5.09 -1.60
CA THR A 34 -11.41 5.10 -3.00
C THR A 34 -11.78 3.79 -3.71
N THR A 35 -11.57 2.64 -3.06
CA THR A 35 -11.80 1.32 -3.68
C THR A 35 -13.27 1.04 -4.03
N TYR A 36 -14.22 1.58 -3.26
CA TYR A 36 -15.66 1.35 -3.46
C TYR A 36 -16.43 2.60 -3.87
N ASP A 37 -15.72 3.68 -4.22
CA ASP A 37 -16.30 4.99 -4.55
C ASP A 37 -17.41 5.43 -3.56
N ARG A 38 -17.10 5.33 -2.25
CA ARG A 38 -18.04 5.74 -1.20
C ARG A 38 -17.36 6.00 0.13
N ALA A 39 -17.90 6.92 0.93
CA ALA A 39 -17.37 7.16 2.27
C ALA A 39 -17.60 5.98 3.23
N PHE A 40 -16.64 5.75 4.12
CA PHE A 40 -16.78 4.83 5.25
C PHE A 40 -16.39 5.55 6.54
N SER A 41 -17.22 5.46 7.59
CA SER A 41 -16.78 5.90 8.91
C SER A 41 -15.78 4.90 9.52
N LYS A 42 -15.03 5.32 10.54
CA LYS A 42 -14.16 4.41 11.30
C LYS A 42 -14.95 3.24 11.92
N GLN A 43 -16.19 3.49 12.35
CA GLN A 43 -17.08 2.47 12.89
C GLN A 43 -17.51 1.47 11.80
N ASP A 44 -17.81 1.95 10.58
CA ASP A 44 -18.12 1.08 9.45
C ASP A 44 -16.95 0.17 9.10
N ILE A 45 -15.73 0.69 9.08
CA ILE A 45 -14.53 -0.09 8.83
C ILE A 45 -14.35 -1.19 9.88
N ARG A 46 -14.50 -0.86 11.17
CA ARG A 46 -14.44 -1.84 12.27
C ARG A 46 -15.51 -2.92 12.14
N ALA A 47 -16.71 -2.56 11.72
CA ALA A 47 -17.81 -3.52 11.54
C ALA A 47 -17.66 -4.39 10.26
N ARG A 48 -16.82 -3.97 9.31
CA ARG A 48 -16.65 -4.66 8.01
C ARG A 48 -15.37 -5.47 7.91
N ILE A 49 -14.32 -5.13 8.63
CA ILE A 49 -13.11 -5.95 8.71
C ILE A 49 -13.41 -7.15 9.60
N VAL A 50 -13.53 -8.33 9.00
CA VAL A 50 -13.89 -9.57 9.71
C VAL A 50 -12.64 -10.32 10.19
N LEU A 51 -11.52 -10.14 9.49
CA LEU A 51 -10.22 -10.67 9.85
C LEU A 51 -9.14 -9.65 9.47
N LEU A 52 -8.23 -9.38 10.41
CA LEU A 52 -7.06 -8.54 10.22
C LEU A 52 -5.83 -9.28 10.70
N VAL A 53 -4.92 -9.60 9.78
CA VAL A 53 -3.67 -10.28 10.10
C VAL A 53 -2.51 -9.40 9.66
N ARG A 54 -1.60 -9.09 10.59
CA ARG A 54 -0.37 -8.39 10.29
C ARG A 54 0.77 -9.36 10.02
N HIS A 55 1.53 -9.08 8.97
CA HIS A 55 2.78 -9.74 8.61
C HIS A 55 3.95 -8.78 8.71
N GLY A 56 5.12 -9.30 9.07
CA GLY A 56 6.35 -8.51 9.17
C GLY A 56 7.24 -8.55 7.94
N SER A 57 6.94 -9.40 6.95
CA SER A 57 7.64 -9.37 5.67
C SER A 57 6.76 -9.87 4.53
N LEU A 58 7.13 -9.51 3.31
CA LEU A 58 6.56 -10.05 2.08
C LEU A 58 7.67 -10.32 1.07
N ARG A 59 7.41 -11.16 0.07
CA ARG A 59 8.21 -11.30 -1.15
C ARG A 59 7.29 -11.63 -2.33
N SER A 60 7.69 -11.27 -3.53
CA SER A 60 7.08 -11.85 -4.73
C SER A 60 7.40 -13.34 -4.81
N ALA A 61 6.47 -14.16 -5.27
CA ALA A 61 6.65 -15.60 -5.43
C ALA A 61 7.66 -15.93 -6.54
N ASP A 62 7.76 -15.08 -7.55
CA ASP A 62 8.57 -15.26 -8.76
C ASP A 62 10.04 -14.80 -8.56
N ASP A 63 10.63 -15.12 -7.40
CA ASP A 63 12.01 -14.76 -7.02
C ASP A 63 12.25 -13.26 -6.69
N GLY A 64 11.24 -12.59 -6.13
CA GLY A 64 11.38 -11.20 -5.67
C GLY A 64 12.14 -11.07 -4.34
N ASP A 65 12.74 -9.90 -4.14
CA ASP A 65 13.38 -9.53 -2.88
C ASP A 65 12.41 -9.68 -1.69
N ARG A 66 12.92 -10.24 -0.59
CA ARG A 66 12.17 -10.30 0.66
C ARG A 66 12.19 -8.95 1.35
N ILE A 67 11.07 -8.24 1.33
CA ILE A 67 10.88 -6.93 1.96
C ILE A 67 10.48 -7.14 3.42
N ARG A 68 11.23 -6.55 4.36
CA ARG A 68 10.89 -6.58 5.79
C ARG A 68 10.24 -5.25 6.19
N THR A 69 9.29 -5.30 7.10
CA THR A 69 8.70 -4.07 7.63
C THR A 69 9.70 -3.31 8.51
N ALA A 70 9.50 -2.00 8.60
CA ALA A 70 10.28 -1.09 9.44
C ALA A 70 10.44 -1.63 10.87
N LYS A 71 9.36 -2.16 11.45
CA LYS A 71 9.40 -2.75 12.80
C LYS A 71 10.38 -3.92 12.93
N ILE A 72 10.55 -4.76 11.90
CA ILE A 72 11.57 -5.82 11.97
C ILE A 72 12.97 -5.21 11.93
N ILE A 73 13.20 -4.30 10.97
CA ILE A 73 14.50 -3.65 10.79
C ILE A 73 14.92 -2.89 12.06
N ASP A 74 14.02 -2.09 12.63
CA ASP A 74 14.29 -1.26 13.81
C ASP A 74 14.52 -2.11 15.07
N ASN A 75 14.01 -3.34 15.11
CA ASN A 75 14.24 -4.28 16.21
C ASN A 75 15.43 -5.21 15.98
N ASP A 76 16.16 -5.09 14.86
CA ASP A 76 17.42 -5.82 14.67
C ASP A 76 18.52 -5.25 15.57
N ARG A 77 18.62 -5.80 16.77
CA ARG A 77 19.58 -5.40 17.80
C ARG A 77 21.04 -5.57 17.37
N LEU A 78 21.30 -6.45 16.40
CA LEU A 78 22.65 -6.70 15.93
C LEU A 78 23.08 -5.68 14.86
N GLY A 79 22.13 -4.97 14.23
CA GLY A 79 22.41 -4.00 13.17
C GLY A 79 23.06 -4.61 11.93
N ILE A 80 22.98 -5.94 11.76
CA ILE A 80 23.63 -6.67 10.67
C ILE A 80 22.74 -6.64 9.42
N ALA A 81 21.42 -6.60 9.59
CA ALA A 81 20.51 -6.59 8.46
C ALA A 81 20.53 -5.24 7.74
N ARG A 82 20.72 -5.29 6.42
CA ARG A 82 20.47 -4.13 5.55
C ARG A 82 19.00 -3.72 5.65
N ASP A 83 18.76 -2.41 5.74
CA ASP A 83 17.42 -1.84 5.75
C ASP A 83 16.78 -2.01 4.36
N ASN A 84 15.94 -3.03 4.24
CA ASN A 84 15.14 -3.30 3.05
C ASN A 84 13.65 -3.00 3.28
N SER A 85 13.36 -2.09 4.21
CA SER A 85 11.99 -1.60 4.45
C SER A 85 11.59 -0.48 3.50
N TYR A 86 12.52 0.07 2.71
CA TYR A 86 12.24 1.12 1.75
C TYR A 86 11.82 0.53 0.41
N VAL A 87 10.72 1.05 -0.13
CA VAL A 87 10.08 0.53 -1.32
C VAL A 87 9.76 1.64 -2.31
N LYS A 88 9.84 1.29 -3.59
CA LYS A 88 9.23 2.00 -4.70
C LYS A 88 7.84 1.43 -4.93
N TYR A 89 6.86 2.28 -5.15
CA TYR A 89 5.51 1.87 -5.48
C TYR A 89 4.89 2.82 -6.50
N ASP A 90 4.08 2.27 -7.38
CA ASP A 90 3.36 3.03 -8.40
C ASP A 90 1.89 3.11 -7.99
N LEU A 91 1.33 4.32 -8.05
CA LEU A 91 -0.11 4.57 -7.86
C LEU A 91 -0.66 5.31 -9.08
N LEU A 92 -1.98 5.29 -9.21
CA LEU A 92 -2.74 6.09 -10.17
C LEU A 92 -3.57 7.16 -9.44
N PRO A 93 -2.94 8.16 -8.78
CA PRO A 93 -3.68 9.27 -8.23
C PRO A 93 -4.39 10.07 -9.32
N ASP A 94 -5.56 10.60 -8.99
CA ASP A 94 -6.26 11.55 -9.85
C ASP A 94 -5.46 12.86 -9.95
N ARG A 95 -5.10 13.24 -11.18
CA ARG A 95 -4.47 14.52 -11.51
C ARG A 95 -5.32 15.71 -11.04
N ASN A 96 -6.63 15.54 -11.08
CA ASN A 96 -7.62 16.54 -10.73
C ASN A 96 -8.09 16.44 -9.27
N ALA A 97 -7.40 15.70 -8.40
CA ALA A 97 -7.83 15.48 -7.02
C ALA A 97 -8.03 16.78 -6.20
N HIS A 98 -7.38 17.88 -6.61
CA HIS A 98 -7.57 19.21 -6.01
C HIS A 98 -8.76 20.00 -6.58
N PHE A 99 -9.35 19.57 -7.70
CA PHE A 99 -10.40 20.24 -8.45
C PHE A 99 -11.71 19.44 -8.42
N ARG A 100 -12.54 19.71 -7.41
CA ARG A 100 -13.78 18.96 -7.09
C ARG A 100 -14.79 18.77 -8.23
N TYR A 101 -14.76 19.59 -9.29
CA TYR A 101 -15.72 19.53 -10.40
C TYR A 101 -15.12 19.04 -11.72
N ARG A 102 -13.87 18.59 -11.70
CA ARG A 102 -13.23 18.00 -12.87
C ARG A 102 -13.41 16.48 -12.86
N PRO A 103 -13.49 15.86 -14.05
CA PRO A 103 -13.47 14.40 -14.11
C PRO A 103 -12.13 13.88 -13.61
N ASP A 104 -12.19 12.71 -12.97
CA ASP A 104 -11.02 11.98 -12.54
C ASP A 104 -10.13 11.66 -13.77
N GLU A 105 -8.86 12.03 -13.68
CA GLU A 105 -7.84 11.79 -14.68
C GLU A 105 -6.67 11.06 -14.00
N PRO A 106 -6.71 9.72 -13.93
CA PRO A 106 -5.67 8.94 -13.26
C PRO A 106 -4.33 9.14 -13.98
N ILE A 107 -3.30 9.49 -13.22
CA ILE A 107 -1.93 9.62 -13.75
C ILE A 107 -1.00 8.70 -13.00
N ARG A 108 -0.19 7.94 -13.73
CA ARG A 108 0.85 7.13 -13.11
C ARG A 108 1.85 8.01 -12.37
N ARG A 109 2.00 7.76 -11.07
CA ARG A 109 3.05 8.39 -10.25
C ARG A 109 3.84 7.34 -9.51
N THR A 110 5.15 7.39 -9.70
CA THR A 110 6.11 6.65 -8.90
C THR A 110 6.34 7.38 -7.59
N GLN A 111 6.23 6.65 -6.49
CA GLN A 111 6.48 7.15 -5.15
C GLN A 111 7.45 6.22 -4.41
N TYR A 112 8.00 6.74 -3.33
CA TYR A 112 8.91 6.00 -2.46
C TYR A 112 8.46 6.15 -1.02
N GLY A 113 8.69 5.13 -0.22
CA GLY A 113 8.30 5.15 1.17
C GLY A 113 8.88 4.00 1.97
N ARG A 114 8.66 4.05 3.28
CA ARG A 114 9.04 2.99 4.21
C ARG A 114 7.84 2.10 4.50
N LEU A 115 7.95 0.82 4.19
CA LEU A 115 6.96 -0.20 4.53
C LEU A 115 6.89 -0.39 6.05
N LEU A 116 5.81 0.08 6.67
CA LEU A 116 5.61 0.00 8.12
C LEU A 116 4.98 -1.33 8.56
N ASP A 117 3.94 -1.76 7.86
CA ASP A 117 3.16 -2.96 8.19
C ASP A 117 2.58 -3.57 6.91
N VAL A 118 2.38 -4.88 6.91
CA VAL A 118 1.67 -5.61 5.83
C VAL A 118 0.45 -6.28 6.43
N TYR A 119 -0.72 -6.10 5.82
CA TYR A 119 -1.98 -6.62 6.32
C TYR A 119 -2.67 -7.53 5.31
N TYR A 120 -3.04 -8.73 5.74
CA TYR A 120 -4.11 -9.49 5.11
C TYR A 120 -5.43 -9.10 5.79
N VAL A 121 -6.41 -8.69 4.99
CA VAL A 121 -7.70 -8.20 5.45
C VAL A 121 -8.81 -8.98 4.77
N GLU A 122 -9.76 -9.50 5.54
CA GLU A 122 -11.03 -9.95 4.98
C GLU A 122 -12.07 -8.87 5.22
N PHE A 123 -12.64 -8.36 4.13
CA PHE A 123 -13.56 -7.23 4.16
C PHE A 123 -14.96 -7.65 3.75
N LEU A 124 -15.95 -7.30 4.56
CA LEU A 124 -17.37 -7.55 4.30
C LEU A 124 -17.92 -6.49 3.33
N GLU A 125 -18.01 -6.86 2.05
CA GLU A 125 -18.60 -6.04 0.99
C GLU A 125 -20.11 -5.89 1.19
N LYS A 126 -20.81 -7.04 1.26
CA LYS A 126 -22.27 -7.11 1.36
C LYS A 126 -22.68 -7.90 2.60
N LYS A 127 -23.52 -7.29 3.43
CA LYS A 127 -24.20 -7.98 4.55
C LYS A 127 -25.24 -8.92 3.98
N ALA A 128 -25.41 -10.10 4.59
CA ALA A 128 -26.49 -11.00 4.22
C ALA A 128 -27.84 -10.30 4.45
N ARG A 129 -28.74 -10.46 3.49
CA ARG A 129 -30.12 -9.98 3.59
C ARG A 129 -31.07 -11.09 3.17
N LYS A 130 -32.08 -11.37 3.99
CA LYS A 130 -33.13 -12.32 3.65
C LYS A 130 -34.00 -11.78 2.51
N ALA A 131 -34.58 -12.69 1.74
CA ALA A 131 -35.60 -12.32 0.77
C ALA A 131 -36.78 -11.64 1.50
N THR A 132 -37.31 -10.60 0.87
CA THR A 132 -38.55 -9.91 1.24
C THR A 132 -39.49 -10.01 0.03
N GLU A 133 -40.80 -9.84 0.20
CA GLU A 133 -41.79 -9.96 -0.88
C GLU A 133 -41.37 -9.24 -2.17
N ASN A 134 -40.71 -8.08 -2.04
CA ASN A 134 -40.32 -7.25 -3.17
C ASN A 134 -38.82 -7.29 -3.53
N GLN A 135 -37.97 -8.03 -2.81
CA GLN A 135 -36.51 -8.03 -3.07
C GLN A 135 -35.86 -9.39 -2.75
N PRO A 136 -34.99 -9.90 -3.65
CA PRO A 136 -34.35 -11.21 -3.48
C PRO A 136 -33.35 -11.20 -2.31
N ALA A 137 -33.01 -12.40 -1.83
CA ALA A 137 -31.97 -12.57 -0.82
C ALA A 137 -30.61 -12.13 -1.38
N VAL A 138 -29.83 -11.40 -0.58
CA VAL A 138 -28.45 -11.03 -0.91
C VAL A 138 -27.51 -11.88 -0.07
N PRO A 139 -26.66 -12.73 -0.67
CA PRO A 139 -25.70 -13.52 0.08
C PRO A 139 -24.64 -12.62 0.73
N ARG A 140 -24.11 -13.07 1.86
CA ARG A 140 -22.95 -12.45 2.49
C ARG A 140 -21.76 -12.56 1.54
N LYS A 141 -21.11 -11.44 1.22
CA LYS A 141 -19.90 -11.41 0.38
C LYS A 141 -18.73 -10.83 1.17
N VAL A 142 -17.71 -11.65 1.37
CA VAL A 142 -16.43 -11.26 1.98
C VAL A 142 -15.36 -11.31 0.89
N LYS A 143 -14.56 -10.25 0.77
CA LYS A 143 -13.47 -10.16 -0.21
C LYS A 143 -12.14 -10.00 0.52
N PRO A 144 -11.12 -10.80 0.18
CA PRO A 144 -9.79 -10.66 0.75
C PRO A 144 -9.04 -9.48 0.10
N TYR A 145 -8.21 -8.80 0.90
CA TYR A 145 -7.32 -7.72 0.48
C TYR A 145 -5.93 -7.95 1.06
N LEU A 146 -4.90 -7.60 0.29
CA LEU A 146 -3.53 -7.58 0.76
C LEU A 146 -2.98 -6.16 0.66
N LEU A 147 -2.76 -5.55 1.82
CA LEU A 147 -2.51 -4.11 1.96
C LEU A 147 -1.14 -3.86 2.61
N ALA A 148 -0.47 -2.82 2.17
CA ALA A 148 0.75 -2.31 2.76
C ALA A 148 0.48 -0.95 3.39
N ARG A 149 0.99 -0.74 4.59
CA ARG A 149 1.03 0.56 5.24
C ARG A 149 2.38 1.19 5.00
N VAL A 150 2.41 2.35 4.35
CA VAL A 150 3.65 2.98 3.89
C VAL A 150 3.76 4.40 4.44
N ASP A 151 4.91 4.71 5.02
CA ASP A 151 5.30 6.07 5.37
C ASP A 151 6.00 6.70 4.17
N GLU A 152 5.31 7.60 3.48
CA GLU A 152 5.80 8.22 2.24
C GLU A 152 7.07 9.05 2.48
N CYS A 153 8.05 8.89 1.60
CA CYS A 153 9.20 9.78 1.54
C CYS A 153 8.73 11.11 0.93
N ASN A 154 8.58 12.16 1.75
CA ASN A 154 8.23 13.48 1.24
C ASN A 154 9.39 14.07 0.38
N THR A 155 9.27 13.92 -0.94
CA THR A 155 10.19 14.47 -1.94
C THR A 155 9.88 15.93 -2.30
N ASN A 156 8.92 16.58 -1.62
CA ASN A 156 8.41 17.92 -1.94
C ASN A 156 7.98 18.08 -3.40
N GLY A 157 7.44 17.02 -4.01
CA GLY A 157 6.97 17.04 -5.39
C GLY A 157 8.06 16.79 -6.44
N ALA A 158 9.29 16.45 -6.03
CA ALA A 158 10.27 15.89 -6.95
C ALA A 158 9.83 14.47 -7.34
N ASP A 159 9.76 14.23 -8.64
CA ASP A 159 9.41 12.95 -9.23
C ASP A 159 10.70 12.23 -9.66
N ALA A 160 10.89 10.97 -9.27
CA ALA A 160 12.04 10.20 -9.76
C ALA A 160 11.93 9.85 -11.25
N ALA A 161 10.75 9.99 -11.85
CA ALA A 161 10.60 9.88 -13.29
C ALA A 161 11.06 11.16 -14.03
N ASP A 162 11.31 12.27 -13.32
CA ASP A 162 11.82 13.50 -13.93
C ASP A 162 13.33 13.35 -14.25
N PRO A 163 13.74 13.39 -15.54
CA PRO A 163 15.14 13.22 -15.92
C PRO A 163 16.05 14.35 -15.43
N ARG A 164 15.50 15.44 -14.87
CA ARG A 164 16.26 16.53 -14.25
C ARG A 164 16.64 16.25 -12.80
N VAL A 165 16.11 15.17 -12.20
CA VAL A 165 16.39 14.78 -10.82
C VAL A 165 17.50 13.73 -10.80
N ASP A 166 18.75 14.18 -10.68
CA ASP A 166 19.91 13.27 -10.64
C ASP A 166 19.90 12.37 -9.39
N VAL A 167 19.50 12.94 -8.24
CA VAL A 167 19.39 12.23 -6.97
C VAL A 167 18.10 12.67 -6.29
N LEU A 168 17.15 11.74 -6.17
CA LEU A 168 15.93 12.00 -5.42
C LEU A 168 16.25 12.04 -3.93
N THR A 169 15.96 13.18 -3.29
CA THR A 169 16.20 13.37 -1.86
C THR A 169 14.91 13.65 -1.09
N TYR A 170 14.88 13.28 0.19
CA TYR A 170 13.75 13.53 1.07
C TYR A 170 14.21 13.84 2.50
N THR A 171 13.31 14.44 3.28
CA THR A 171 13.52 14.67 4.72
C THR A 171 12.36 14.12 5.51
N HIS A 172 12.61 13.62 6.72
CA HIS A 172 11.55 13.18 7.65
C HIS A 172 10.94 14.36 8.43
N SER A 173 11.20 15.61 8.01
CA SER A 173 10.84 16.82 8.76
C SER A 173 9.32 17.07 8.82
N ARG A 174 8.56 16.55 7.84
CA ARG A 174 7.10 16.53 7.86
C ARG A 174 6.62 15.09 8.01
N ARG A 175 6.06 14.76 9.17
CA ARG A 175 5.33 13.50 9.35
C ARG A 175 4.00 13.61 8.61
N ILE A 176 3.96 13.08 7.39
CA ILE A 176 2.71 12.79 6.70
C ILE A 176 2.12 11.55 7.38
N ALA A 177 0.80 11.49 7.55
CA ALA A 177 0.18 10.28 8.07
C ALA A 177 0.43 9.13 7.07
N PRO A 178 0.88 7.94 7.51
CA PRO A 178 1.12 6.82 6.59
C PRO A 178 -0.13 6.50 5.76
N ASP A 179 0.06 6.00 4.55
CA ASP A 179 -1.04 5.60 3.67
C ASP A 179 -1.19 4.08 3.61
N ILE A 180 -2.36 3.63 3.17
CA ILE A 180 -2.66 2.22 2.92
C ILE A 180 -2.79 2.02 1.42
N ILE A 181 -1.92 1.17 0.86
CA ILE A 181 -1.86 0.86 -0.56
C ILE A 181 -2.05 -0.65 -0.78
N PRO A 182 -2.49 -1.10 -1.96
CA PRO A 182 -2.46 -2.53 -2.26
C PRO A 182 -0.99 -2.99 -2.36
N VAL A 183 -0.68 -4.20 -1.87
CA VAL A 183 0.71 -4.72 -1.92
C VAL A 183 1.26 -4.77 -3.34
N TYR A 184 0.39 -5.01 -4.33
CA TYR A 184 0.77 -5.05 -5.75
C TYR A 184 1.22 -3.70 -6.32
N ALA A 185 0.96 -2.58 -5.63
CA ALA A 185 1.53 -1.28 -6.02
C ALA A 185 3.05 -1.25 -5.82
N ILE A 186 3.60 -2.06 -4.90
CA ILE A 186 5.04 -2.12 -4.63
C ILE A 186 5.75 -2.79 -5.80
N SER A 187 6.62 -2.04 -6.47
CA SER A 187 7.36 -2.49 -7.65
C SER A 187 8.78 -2.95 -7.33
N ALA A 188 9.44 -2.36 -6.33
CA ALA A 188 10.81 -2.72 -5.96
C ALA A 188 11.20 -2.34 -4.54
N VAL A 189 12.23 -3.01 -4.01
CA VAL A 189 12.99 -2.53 -2.85
C VAL A 189 13.98 -1.48 -3.33
N VAL A 190 14.12 -0.39 -2.56
CA VAL A 190 15.11 0.65 -2.83
C VAL A 190 16.05 0.85 -1.66
N GLY A 191 17.26 1.28 -1.96
CA GLY A 191 18.21 1.72 -0.94
C GLY A 191 17.97 3.17 -0.55
N ARG A 192 18.60 3.58 0.54
CA ARG A 192 18.76 4.99 0.89
C ARG A 192 20.12 5.23 1.50
N MET A 193 20.62 6.44 1.35
CA MET A 193 21.87 6.89 1.95
C MET A 193 21.66 8.23 2.64
N ARG A 194 22.21 8.37 3.84
CA ARG A 194 22.20 9.66 4.53
C ARG A 194 23.17 10.60 3.84
N THR A 195 22.70 11.79 3.49
CA THR A 195 23.53 12.89 2.98
C THR A 195 23.74 13.92 4.10
N ALA A 196 24.25 15.11 3.78
CA ALA A 196 24.38 16.20 4.74
C ALA A 196 23.00 16.67 5.29
N ASN A 197 23.01 17.32 6.45
CA ASN A 197 21.87 18.08 6.99
C ASN A 197 20.54 17.30 7.18
N ASN A 198 20.61 16.04 7.61
CA ASN A 198 19.43 15.17 7.82
C ASN A 198 18.59 14.90 6.56
N VAL A 199 19.19 15.10 5.39
CA VAL A 199 18.63 14.72 4.10
C VAL A 199 19.02 13.26 3.80
N TRP A 200 18.11 12.56 3.13
CA TRP A 200 18.33 11.19 2.66
C TRP A 200 18.19 11.17 1.15
N ALA A 201 19.15 10.54 0.47
CA ALA A 201 19.07 10.20 -0.94
C ALA A 201 18.47 8.81 -1.12
N ILE A 202 17.59 8.64 -2.11
CA ILE A 202 17.06 7.34 -2.52
C ILE A 202 18.01 6.75 -3.57
N ILE A 203 18.31 5.46 -3.41
CA ILE A 203 19.13 4.69 -4.35
C ILE A 203 18.21 3.65 -4.99
N ASP A 204 17.65 4.02 -6.14
CA ASP A 204 16.78 3.15 -6.92
C ASP A 204 17.60 2.44 -8.01
N ARG A 205 17.73 1.11 -7.90
CA ARG A 205 18.40 0.26 -8.90
C ARG A 205 17.42 -0.52 -9.77
N SER A 206 16.12 -0.23 -9.66
CA SER A 206 15.06 -0.96 -10.36
C SER A 206 14.83 -0.51 -11.81
N SER A 207 15.61 0.46 -12.30
CA SER A 207 15.40 1.17 -13.56
C SER A 207 15.42 0.31 -14.84
N SER A 208 15.73 -0.99 -14.77
CA SER A 208 15.80 -1.88 -15.93
C SER A 208 14.93 -3.16 -15.89
N GLY A 209 14.18 -3.45 -14.82
CA GLY A 209 13.67 -4.82 -14.62
C GLY A 209 12.17 -5.04 -14.42
N ALA A 210 11.48 -4.23 -13.63
CA ALA A 210 10.10 -4.52 -13.22
C ALA A 210 9.24 -3.27 -13.18
N ARG A 211 8.12 -3.29 -13.90
CA ARG A 211 7.10 -2.22 -13.90
C ARG A 211 5.79 -2.82 -13.40
N THR A 212 5.11 -2.15 -12.47
CA THR A 212 3.72 -2.47 -12.14
C THR A 212 2.85 -2.19 -13.37
N GLN A 213 2.05 -3.16 -13.78
CA GLN A 213 1.01 -3.02 -14.79
C GLN A 213 -0.32 -2.82 -14.10
N PHE A 214 -1.04 -1.78 -14.51
CA PHE A 214 -2.43 -1.56 -14.13
C PHE A 214 -3.29 -2.14 -15.25
N VAL A 215 -4.21 -3.04 -14.88
CA VAL A 215 -5.15 -3.66 -15.81
C VAL A 215 -6.57 -3.40 -15.33
N ASP A 216 -7.48 -3.22 -16.27
CA ASP A 216 -8.92 -3.11 -15.98
C ASP A 216 -9.51 -4.48 -15.53
N ASP A 217 -10.81 -4.49 -15.22
CA ASP A 217 -11.54 -5.71 -14.83
C ASP A 217 -11.57 -6.79 -15.95
N GLU A 218 -11.26 -6.42 -17.19
CA GLU A 218 -11.18 -7.30 -18.36
C GLU A 218 -9.74 -7.76 -18.67
N GLY A 219 -8.75 -7.25 -17.92
CA GLY A 219 -7.33 -7.59 -18.07
C GLY A 219 -6.60 -6.79 -19.14
N ASN A 220 -7.20 -5.73 -19.68
CA ASN A 220 -6.55 -4.85 -20.65
C ASN A 220 -5.63 -3.86 -19.92
N GLU A 221 -4.46 -3.59 -20.50
CA GLU A 221 -3.54 -2.59 -19.94
C GLU A 221 -4.17 -1.19 -20.02
N GLU A 222 -4.23 -0.46 -18.90
CA GLU A 222 -4.55 0.96 -18.90
C GLU A 222 -3.35 1.72 -19.46
N HIS A 223 -3.31 1.87 -20.79
CA HIS A 223 -2.34 2.70 -21.49
C HIS A 223 -2.78 4.17 -21.47
N GLN A 224 -2.33 4.95 -20.48
CA GLN A 224 -2.27 6.43 -20.57
C GLN A 224 -1.01 6.98 -19.89
#